data_AF-N1JL19-F1
#
_entry.id   AF-N1JL19-F1
#
_cell.length_a   1.000
_cell.length_b   1.000
_cell.length_c   1.000
_cell.angle_alpha   90.00
_cell.angle_beta   90.00
_cell.angle_gamma   90.00
#
_symmetry.space_group_name_H-M   'P 1'
#
loop_
_entity.id
_entity.type
_entity.pdbx_description
1 polymer ?
#
loop_
_entity_poly.entity_id
_entity_poly.type
_entity_poly.pdbx_seq_one_letter_code
_entity_poly.pdbx_strand_id
1 'polypeptide(L)'
;MSALRNTSTQFSDKLKLQYFRRSFGLSRRSSSSASNHGHHHTAPKDEPLGKQLYITLALLPLSIGIYTLSRPDANGKPSTITRYIDSFSRYNEEWSKRNLLHTKAIEQAAYDRNLFQGSNPPKKVINLRFPEIFNTGSPFNVVAGQGPQDMDVLVAHYTNINAEEEKRKRKVMASRASET
;
A
#
# COMPACT_ATOMS: atom_id res chain seq x y z
N MET A 1 -22.60 12.75 23.07
CA MET A 1 -22.52 11.78 21.95
C MET A 1 -21.13 11.88 21.34
N SER A 2 -20.22 11.00 21.76
CA SER A 2 -18.80 11.04 21.40
C SER A 2 -18.49 9.83 20.55
N ALA A 3 -18.28 10.02 19.25
CA ALA A 3 -17.82 8.95 18.38
C ALA A 3 -17.00 9.53 17.23
N LEU A 4 -15.94 8.79 16.86
CA LEU A 4 -15.21 8.84 15.59
C LEU A 4 -14.16 9.96 15.43
N ARG A 5 -13.07 9.88 16.20
CA ARG A 5 -11.76 10.31 15.70
C ARG A 5 -10.67 9.34 16.14
N ASN A 6 -9.77 9.05 15.20
CA ASN A 6 -8.47 8.40 15.35
C ASN A 6 -8.40 6.92 14.96
N THR A 7 -8.55 6.64 13.66
CA THR A 7 -7.97 5.46 13.01
C THR A 7 -7.40 5.84 11.64
N SER A 8 -6.21 6.45 11.57
CA SER A 8 -5.52 6.61 10.27
C SER A 8 -3.99 6.67 10.33
N THR A 9 -3.36 6.48 11.49
CA THR A 9 -1.88 6.53 11.61
C THR A 9 -1.34 5.36 12.43
N GLN A 10 -1.48 4.14 11.91
CA GLN A 10 -0.92 2.91 12.53
C GLN A 10 -0.35 1.93 11.46
N PHE A 11 -0.04 2.37 10.25
CA PHE A 11 0.40 1.47 9.16
C PHE A 11 1.78 1.76 8.54
N SER A 12 2.58 2.59 9.19
CA SER A 12 3.97 2.82 8.78
C SER A 12 4.87 2.54 9.98
N ASP A 13 5.30 1.28 10.14
CA ASP A 13 6.55 0.97 10.90
C ASP A 13 6.98 -0.51 10.94
N LYS A 14 6.37 -1.43 10.18
CA LYS A 14 6.81 -2.84 10.20
C LYS A 14 6.94 -3.47 8.81
N LEU A 15 7.83 -2.90 7.98
CA LEU A 15 8.49 -3.66 6.92
C LEU A 15 10.00 -3.57 7.10
N LYS A 16 10.47 -4.15 8.21
CA LYS A 16 11.87 -4.56 8.33
C LYS A 16 12.03 -5.77 7.42
N LEU A 17 12.49 -5.54 6.19
CA LEU A 17 12.96 -6.58 5.27
C LEU A 17 14.08 -7.35 5.95
N GLN A 18 13.72 -8.41 6.67
CA GLN A 18 14.66 -9.44 7.03
C GLN A 18 14.96 -10.22 5.76
N TYR A 19 16.06 -9.84 5.11
CA TYR A 19 16.72 -10.68 4.12
C TYR A 19 17.11 -11.98 4.80
N PHE A 20 16.22 -12.98 4.76
CA PHE A 20 16.53 -14.33 5.16
C PHE A 20 17.42 -14.94 4.08
N ARG A 21 18.72 -14.66 4.14
CA ARG A 21 19.75 -15.41 3.40
C ARG A 21 19.72 -16.84 3.93
N ARG A 22 18.93 -17.73 3.31
CA ARG A 22 19.14 -19.18 3.42
C ARG A 22 20.45 -19.50 2.70
N SER A 23 21.55 -19.48 3.43
CA SER A 23 22.72 -20.26 3.04
C SER A 23 22.32 -21.73 3.07
N PHE A 24 22.12 -22.34 1.91
CA PHE A 24 22.06 -23.79 1.78
C PHE A 24 23.44 -24.35 2.17
N GLY A 25 23.60 -24.70 3.44
CA GLY A 25 24.76 -25.44 3.92
C GLY A 25 24.70 -26.85 3.36
N LEU A 26 25.56 -27.13 2.38
CA LEU A 26 25.77 -28.48 1.86
C LEU A 26 26.45 -29.31 2.96
N SER A 27 25.66 -30.04 3.76
CA SER A 27 26.18 -31.00 4.73
C SER A 27 26.79 -32.18 3.96
N ARG A 28 28.11 -32.15 3.76
CA ARG A 28 28.88 -33.33 3.35
C ARG A 28 28.88 -34.31 4.53
N ARG A 29 27.98 -35.28 4.51
CA ARG A 29 28.11 -36.48 5.33
C ARG A 29 29.10 -37.42 4.64
N SER A 30 30.32 -37.45 5.13
CA SER A 30 31.26 -38.53 4.87
C SER A 30 30.71 -39.82 5.47
N SER A 31 30.52 -40.83 4.64
CA SER A 31 30.19 -42.19 5.05
C SER A 31 31.39 -42.83 5.75
N SER A 32 31.39 -42.86 7.08
CA SER A 32 32.29 -43.74 7.82
C SER A 32 31.70 -45.15 7.79
N SER A 33 32.25 -45.98 6.90
CA SER A 33 32.11 -47.43 6.96
C SER A 33 32.86 -47.95 8.19
N ALA A 34 32.17 -48.69 9.04
CA ALA A 34 32.78 -49.54 10.05
C ALA A 34 31.88 -50.77 10.31
N SER A 35 32.20 -51.84 9.56
CA SER A 35 32.19 -53.25 9.95
C SER A 35 31.33 -53.66 11.16
N ASN A 36 30.27 -54.43 10.89
CA ASN A 36 29.92 -55.54 11.77
C ASN A 36 29.51 -56.77 10.92
N HIS A 37 30.34 -57.80 10.96
CA HIS A 37 30.15 -59.06 10.25
C HIS A 37 29.17 -59.95 11.03
N GLY A 38 27.89 -59.91 10.65
CA GLY A 38 26.88 -60.88 11.08
C GLY A 38 26.45 -61.73 9.89
N HIS A 39 26.91 -62.98 9.84
CA HIS A 39 26.53 -63.96 8.83
C HIS A 39 25.09 -64.44 9.07
N HIS A 40 24.12 -63.73 8.49
CA HIS A 40 22.77 -64.24 8.28
C HIS A 40 22.43 -64.11 6.80
N HIS A 41 22.36 -65.25 6.09
CA HIS A 41 21.83 -65.30 4.72
C HIS A 41 20.33 -64.99 4.76
N THR A 42 20.00 -63.71 4.73
CA THR A 42 18.65 -63.28 4.35
C THR A 42 18.55 -63.43 2.83
N ALA A 43 17.50 -64.11 2.37
CA ALA A 43 17.13 -64.20 0.95
C ALA A 43 17.23 -62.83 0.24
N PRO A 44 17.44 -62.78 -1.09
CA PRO A 44 17.57 -61.53 -1.84
C PRO A 44 16.36 -60.65 -1.50
N LYS A 45 16.59 -59.58 -0.74
CA LYS A 45 15.56 -58.58 -0.52
C LYS A 45 15.53 -57.77 -1.80
N ASP A 46 14.39 -57.76 -2.47
CA ASP A 46 14.15 -56.88 -3.60
C ASP A 46 14.37 -55.44 -3.15
N GLU A 47 15.53 -54.87 -3.43
CA GLU A 47 15.80 -53.45 -3.19
C GLU A 47 15.04 -52.66 -4.27
N PRO A 48 13.99 -51.90 -3.92
CA PRO A 48 13.26 -51.15 -4.91
C PRO A 48 14.19 -50.11 -5.51
N LEU A 49 14.14 -49.96 -6.83
CA LEU A 49 14.86 -48.93 -7.57
C LEU A 49 14.70 -47.58 -6.85
N GLY A 50 15.83 -46.95 -6.51
CA GLY A 50 15.81 -45.75 -5.67
C GLY A 50 14.92 -44.66 -6.25
N LYS A 51 14.31 -43.83 -5.39
CA LYS A 51 13.38 -42.74 -5.79
C LYS A 51 13.91 -41.85 -6.91
N GLN A 52 15.24 -41.70 -7.00
CA GLN A 52 15.92 -40.94 -8.03
C GLN A 52 15.63 -41.46 -9.44
N LEU A 53 15.53 -42.78 -9.64
CA LEU A 53 15.23 -43.38 -10.94
C LEU A 53 13.86 -42.95 -11.45
N TYR A 54 12.84 -42.95 -10.59
CA TYR A 54 11.50 -42.49 -10.95
C TYR A 54 11.46 -40.98 -11.24
N ILE A 55 12.22 -40.17 -10.48
CA ILE A 55 12.35 -38.72 -10.76
C ILE A 55 12.98 -38.51 -12.13
N THR A 56 14.07 -39.23 -12.46
CA THR A 56 14.71 -39.11 -13.77
C THR A 56 13.81 -39.60 -14.90
N LEU A 57 13.06 -40.69 -14.68
CA LEU A 57 12.12 -41.24 -15.66
C LEU A 57 10.96 -40.29 -15.93
N ALA A 58 10.54 -39.50 -14.94
CA ALA A 58 9.53 -38.45 -15.11
C ALA A 58 10.12 -37.17 -15.73
N LEU A 59 11.34 -36.78 -15.35
CA LEU A 59 11.99 -35.56 -15.83
C LEU A 59 12.34 -35.64 -17.32
N LEU A 60 12.70 -36.81 -17.83
CA LEU A 60 13.09 -37.03 -19.22
C LEU A 60 11.96 -36.66 -20.21
N PRO A 61 10.75 -37.28 -20.14
CA PRO A 61 9.63 -36.90 -21.00
C PRO A 61 9.10 -35.49 -20.70
N LEU A 62 9.17 -35.02 -19.44
CA LEU A 62 8.81 -33.65 -19.08
C LEU A 62 9.71 -32.63 -19.81
N SER A 63 11.03 -32.85 -19.82
CA SER A 63 11.99 -31.97 -20.48
C SER A 63 11.75 -31.91 -21.99
N ILE A 64 11.42 -33.06 -22.60
CA ILE A 64 11.10 -33.17 -24.03
C ILE A 64 9.80 -32.42 -24.32
N GLY A 65 8.77 -32.59 -23.51
CA GLY A 65 7.51 -31.84 -23.65
C GLY A 65 7.71 -30.33 -23.54
N ILE A 66 8.46 -29.85 -22.55
CA ILE A 66 8.77 -28.42 -22.41
C ILE A 66 9.54 -27.91 -23.63
N TYR A 67 10.50 -28.69 -24.13
CA TYR A 67 11.31 -28.32 -25.28
C TYR A 67 10.47 -28.22 -26.57
N THR A 68 9.55 -29.15 -26.81
CA THR A 68 8.68 -29.10 -27.99
C THR A 68 7.68 -27.95 -27.91
N LEU A 69 7.12 -27.66 -26.73
CA LEU A 69 6.21 -26.51 -26.55
C LEU A 69 6.94 -25.16 -26.57
N SER A 70 8.23 -25.11 -26.25
CA SER A 70 9.03 -23.88 -26.23
C SER A 70 9.48 -23.44 -27.62
N ARG A 71 9.59 -24.38 -28.58
CA ARG A 71 10.02 -24.08 -29.94
C ARG A 71 9.01 -23.17 -30.66
N PRO A 72 9.47 -22.16 -31.41
CA PRO A 72 8.61 -21.37 -32.29
C PRO A 72 8.09 -22.25 -33.43
N ASP A 73 6.87 -21.95 -33.89
CA ASP A 73 6.25 -22.68 -35.00
C ASP A 73 7.02 -22.40 -36.31
N ALA A 74 6.95 -23.32 -37.29
CA ALA A 74 7.64 -23.18 -38.58
C ALA A 74 7.23 -21.91 -39.35
N ASN A 75 6.07 -21.36 -39.00
CA ASN A 75 5.49 -20.13 -39.53
C ASN A 75 6.02 -18.85 -38.85
N GLY A 76 7.02 -18.94 -37.97
CA GLY A 76 7.60 -17.79 -37.26
C GLY A 76 6.70 -17.22 -36.14
N LYS A 77 5.61 -17.90 -35.78
CA LYS A 77 4.71 -17.49 -34.70
C LYS A 77 5.35 -17.80 -33.33
N PRO A 78 5.14 -16.94 -32.31
CA PRO A 78 5.64 -17.20 -30.96
C PRO A 78 5.08 -18.53 -30.44
N SER A 79 5.85 -19.21 -29.60
CA SER A 79 5.48 -20.52 -29.07
C SER A 79 4.18 -20.44 -28.27
N THR A 80 3.49 -21.58 -28.13
CA THR A 80 2.21 -21.65 -27.39
C THR A 80 2.36 -21.18 -25.95
N ILE A 81 3.51 -21.46 -25.32
CA ILE A 81 3.86 -20.99 -23.98
C ILE A 81 3.98 -19.46 -23.97
N THR A 82 4.71 -18.88 -24.93
CA THR A 82 4.85 -17.42 -25.01
C THR A 82 3.51 -16.73 -25.20
N ARG A 83 2.64 -17.28 -26.06
CA ARG A 83 1.30 -16.72 -26.30
C ARG A 83 0.40 -16.81 -25.07
N TYR A 84 0.54 -17.89 -24.31
CA TYR A 84 -0.15 -18.05 -23.03
C TYR A 84 0.36 -17.04 -22.00
N ILE A 85 1.67 -16.84 -21.89
CA ILE A 85 2.27 -15.81 -21.01
C ILE A 85 1.79 -14.41 -21.42
N ASP A 86 1.80 -14.10 -22.72
CA ASP A 86 1.33 -12.81 -23.24
C ASP A 86 -0.14 -12.53 -22.93
N SER A 87 -0.97 -13.56 -22.81
CA SER A 87 -2.36 -13.38 -22.39
C SER A 87 -2.48 -12.77 -20.99
N PHE A 88 -1.48 -12.99 -20.12
CA PHE A 88 -1.41 -12.37 -18.79
C PHE A 88 -0.84 -10.96 -18.80
N SER A 89 -0.19 -10.53 -19.89
CA SER A 89 0.39 -9.18 -20.00
C SER A 89 -0.67 -8.09 -19.82
N ARG A 90 -1.94 -8.34 -20.20
CA ARG A 90 -3.07 -7.43 -19.94
C ARG A 90 -3.27 -7.15 -18.46
N TYR A 91 -3.15 -8.16 -17.60
CA TYR A 91 -3.28 -7.98 -16.15
C TYR A 91 -2.13 -7.14 -15.59
N ASN A 92 -0.91 -7.34 -16.08
CA ASN A 92 0.24 -6.52 -15.68
C ASN A 92 0.03 -5.04 -16.05
N GLU A 93 -0.52 -4.78 -17.24
CA GLU A 93 -0.82 -3.41 -17.68
C GLU A 93 -1.90 -2.75 -16.82
N GLU A 94 -2.98 -3.46 -16.49
CA GLU A 94 -4.03 -2.96 -15.60
C GLU A 94 -3.53 -2.69 -14.18
N TRP A 95 -2.70 -3.59 -13.64
CA TRP A 95 -2.06 -3.39 -12.33
C TRP A 95 -1.13 -2.17 -12.35
N SER A 96 -0.34 -2.00 -13.41
CA SER A 96 0.52 -0.84 -13.60
C SER A 96 -0.28 0.46 -13.69
N LYS A 97 -1.38 0.49 -14.44
CA LYS A 97 -2.30 1.63 -14.54
C LYS A 97 -2.88 2.03 -13.18
N ARG A 98 -3.33 1.05 -12.38
CA ARG A 98 -3.84 1.29 -11.02
C ARG A 98 -2.76 1.84 -10.09
N ASN A 99 -1.58 1.23 -10.09
CA ASN A 99 -0.46 1.70 -9.28
C ASN A 99 -0.06 3.14 -9.65
N LEU A 100 0.00 3.43 -10.95
CA LEU A 100 0.30 4.77 -11.46
C LEU A 100 -0.75 5.79 -11.03
N LEU A 101 -2.04 5.45 -11.03
CA LEU A 101 -3.10 6.32 -10.51
C LEU A 101 -2.88 6.63 -9.03
N HIS A 102 -2.59 5.61 -8.21
CA HIS A 102 -2.31 5.80 -6.79
C HIS A 102 -1.08 6.68 -6.55
N THR A 103 0.02 6.44 -7.28
CA THR A 103 1.22 7.26 -7.18
C THR A 103 0.94 8.72 -7.56
N LYS A 104 0.23 8.97 -8.66
CA LYS A 104 -0.17 10.32 -9.06
C LYS A 104 -1.06 11.01 -8.03
N ALA A 105 -2.00 10.28 -7.43
CA ALA A 105 -2.86 10.82 -6.38
C ALA A 105 -2.05 11.24 -5.13
N ILE A 106 -1.05 10.44 -4.75
CA ILE A 106 -0.13 10.75 -3.63
C ILE A 106 0.75 11.95 -3.99
N GLU A 107 1.30 12.00 -5.20
CA GLU A 107 2.11 13.12 -5.68
C GLU A 107 1.32 14.44 -5.67
N GLN A 108 0.08 14.41 -6.17
CA GLN A 108 -0.80 15.57 -6.15
C GLN A 108 -1.14 15.99 -4.71
N ALA A 109 -1.47 15.03 -3.83
CA ALA A 109 -1.73 15.34 -2.42
C ALA A 109 -0.49 15.92 -1.70
N ALA A 110 0.71 15.45 -2.04
CA ALA A 110 1.97 15.98 -1.51
C ALA A 110 2.24 17.39 -2.04
N TYR A 111 2.00 17.65 -3.32
CA TYR A 111 2.10 18.98 -3.92
C TYR A 111 1.15 19.97 -3.26
N ASP A 112 -0.12 19.59 -3.10
CA ASP A 112 -1.14 20.41 -2.43
C ASP A 112 -0.74 20.70 -0.98
N ARG A 113 -0.26 19.69 -0.25
CA ARG A 113 0.25 19.89 1.12
C ARG A 113 1.40 20.87 1.15
N ASN A 114 2.37 20.76 0.23
CA ASN A 114 3.50 21.68 0.16
C ASN A 114 3.03 23.13 -0.11
N LEU A 115 2.03 23.32 -0.99
CA LEU A 115 1.44 24.63 -1.27
C LEU A 115 0.83 25.24 0.00
N PHE A 116 0.07 24.46 0.78
CA PHE A 116 -0.62 24.97 1.97
C PHE A 116 0.25 25.02 3.24
N GLN A 117 1.38 24.33 3.27
CA GLN A 117 2.32 24.40 4.39
C GLN A 117 2.93 25.80 4.55
N GLY A 118 3.15 26.52 3.45
CA GLY A 118 3.64 27.90 3.47
C GLY A 118 2.54 28.97 3.43
N SER A 119 1.33 28.62 2.97
CA SER A 119 0.28 29.62 2.71
C SER A 119 -0.59 29.96 3.91
N ASN A 120 -0.56 29.16 4.99
CA ASN A 120 -1.12 29.61 6.26
C ASN A 120 -0.07 30.51 6.91
N PRO A 121 -0.18 31.85 6.84
CA PRO A 121 0.62 32.68 7.73
C PRO A 121 0.38 32.14 9.14
N PRO A 122 1.41 32.03 10.00
CA PRO A 122 1.21 31.64 11.38
C PRO A 122 0.05 32.48 11.89
N LYS A 123 -1.05 31.83 12.32
CA LYS A 123 -2.20 32.54 12.89
C LYS A 123 -1.58 33.58 13.81
N LYS A 124 -1.78 34.87 13.52
CA LYS A 124 -1.19 35.94 14.32
C LYS A 124 -1.92 35.89 15.66
N VAL A 125 -1.54 34.94 16.50
CA VAL A 125 -2.04 34.77 17.86
C VAL A 125 -1.35 35.88 18.63
N ILE A 126 -1.99 37.04 18.62
CA ILE A 126 -1.57 38.15 19.46
C ILE A 126 -1.84 37.67 20.89
N ASN A 127 -0.77 37.47 21.65
CA ASN A 127 -0.89 37.03 23.03
C ASN A 127 -1.35 38.23 23.86
N LEU A 128 -2.66 38.30 24.12
CA LEU A 128 -3.29 39.37 24.88
C LEU A 128 -3.21 39.02 26.37
N ARG A 129 -2.76 39.97 27.19
CA ARG A 129 -2.63 39.76 28.65
C ARG A 129 -3.98 39.53 29.34
N PHE A 130 -5.06 40.13 28.81
CA PHE A 130 -6.42 40.02 29.33
C PHE A 130 -7.42 39.90 28.16
N PRO A 131 -7.73 38.68 27.71
CA PRO A 131 -8.69 38.46 26.64
C PRO A 131 -10.14 38.72 27.09
N GLU A 132 -10.44 38.65 28.39
CA GLU A 132 -11.79 38.92 28.90
C GLU A 132 -12.27 40.36 28.68
N ILE A 133 -11.36 41.33 28.46
CA ILE A 133 -11.74 42.75 28.35
C ILE A 133 -12.66 43.04 27.15
N PHE A 134 -12.60 42.21 26.11
CA PHE A 134 -13.47 42.32 24.93
C PHE A 134 -14.93 41.95 25.24
N ASN A 135 -15.13 41.12 26.27
CA ASN A 135 -16.45 40.68 26.73
C ASN A 135 -17.01 41.57 27.86
N THR A 136 -16.24 42.55 28.36
CA THR A 136 -16.63 43.42 29.49
C THR A 136 -16.93 44.84 29.04
N GLY A 137 -18.09 45.39 29.41
CA GLY A 137 -18.47 46.78 29.13
C GLY A 137 -19.91 47.09 29.56
N SER A 138 -20.30 48.36 29.52
CA SER A 138 -21.68 48.75 29.77
C SER A 138 -22.59 48.30 28.62
N PRO A 139 -23.74 47.64 28.89
CA PRO A 139 -24.70 47.29 27.85
C PRO A 139 -25.51 48.49 27.35
N PHE A 140 -25.43 49.64 28.03
CA PHE A 140 -26.21 50.85 27.71
C PHE A 140 -25.31 52.00 27.27
N ASN A 141 -25.83 52.78 26.32
CA ASN A 141 -25.25 54.05 25.84
C ASN A 141 -23.82 53.94 25.27
N VAL A 142 -23.55 52.89 24.50
CA VAL A 142 -22.27 52.69 23.78
C VAL A 142 -22.42 53.07 22.32
N VAL A 143 -21.43 53.78 21.77
CA VAL A 143 -21.37 54.10 20.33
C VAL A 143 -21.26 52.79 19.54
N ALA A 144 -21.95 52.70 18.40
CA ALA A 144 -21.88 51.55 17.52
C ALA A 144 -20.41 51.20 17.19
N GLY A 145 -20.01 49.95 17.44
CA GLY A 145 -18.64 49.47 17.25
C GLY A 145 -17.70 49.57 18.47
N GLN A 146 -18.14 50.17 19.59
CA GLN A 146 -17.36 50.29 20.84
C GLN A 146 -17.95 49.48 22.00
N GLY A 147 -19.04 48.73 21.77
CA GLY A 147 -19.70 47.91 22.79
C GLY A 147 -18.95 46.62 23.10
N PRO A 148 -19.13 46.05 24.31
CA PRO A 148 -18.71 44.68 24.59
C PRO A 148 -19.41 43.74 23.62
N GLN A 149 -18.62 42.95 22.89
CA GLN A 149 -19.12 41.94 21.94
C GLN A 149 -18.60 40.62 22.45
N ASP A 150 -19.51 39.69 22.73
CA ASP A 150 -19.14 38.35 23.11
C ASP A 150 -18.36 37.68 21.98
N MET A 151 -17.07 37.45 22.23
CA MET A 151 -16.15 36.86 21.26
C MET A 151 -16.62 35.46 20.82
N ASP A 152 -17.35 34.73 21.66
CA ASP A 152 -17.89 33.42 21.32
C ASP A 152 -18.95 33.50 20.21
N VAL A 153 -19.76 34.56 20.23
CA VAL A 153 -20.76 34.82 19.18
C VAL A 153 -20.09 35.14 17.84
N LEU A 154 -19.01 35.93 17.87
CA LEU A 154 -18.21 36.22 16.67
C LEU A 154 -17.57 34.96 16.08
N VAL A 155 -16.97 34.11 16.93
CA VAL A 155 -16.41 32.82 16.50
C VAL A 155 -17.49 31.94 15.91
N ALA A 156 -18.67 31.86 16.54
CA ALA A 156 -19.79 31.07 16.05
C ALA A 156 -20.30 31.58 14.68
N HIS A 157 -20.37 32.89 14.49
CA HIS A 157 -20.79 33.50 13.22
C HIS A 157 -19.84 33.15 12.07
N TYR A 158 -18.53 33.36 12.24
CA TYR A 158 -17.56 33.06 11.18
C TYR A 158 -17.38 31.56 10.94
N THR A 159 -17.53 30.72 11.97
CA THR A 159 -17.50 29.27 11.77
C THR A 159 -18.71 28.80 10.95
N ASN A 160 -19.90 29.38 11.17
CA ASN A 160 -21.08 29.11 10.34
C ASN A 160 -20.90 29.58 8.89
N ILE A 161 -20.43 30.81 8.65
CA ILE A 161 -20.17 31.31 7.30
C ILE A 161 -19.20 30.40 6.55
N ASN A 162 -18.10 30.02 7.19
CA ASN A 162 -17.11 29.12 6.58
C ASN A 162 -17.72 27.75 6.25
N ALA A 163 -18.52 27.19 7.16
CA ALA A 163 -19.20 25.92 6.95
C ALA A 163 -20.23 25.99 5.80
N GLU A 164 -20.95 27.10 5.65
CA GLU A 164 -21.88 27.34 4.54
C GLU A 164 -21.16 27.49 3.20
N GLU A 165 -20.05 28.23 3.17
CA GLU A 165 -19.21 28.32 1.99
C GLU A 165 -18.64 26.98 1.56
N GLU A 166 -18.17 26.15 2.50
CA GLU A 166 -17.70 24.80 2.22
C GLU A 166 -18.82 23.90 1.69
N LYS A 167 -20.04 24.03 2.23
CA LYS A 167 -21.21 23.31 1.70
C LYS A 167 -21.53 23.76 0.27
N ARG A 168 -21.51 25.07 -0.01
CA ARG A 168 -21.72 25.63 -1.35
C ARG A 168 -20.66 25.15 -2.34
N LYS A 169 -19.38 25.23 -1.97
CA LYS A 169 -18.25 24.74 -2.79
C LYS A 169 -18.40 23.24 -3.08
N ARG A 170 -18.75 22.42 -2.08
CA ARG A 170 -19.01 20.98 -2.27
C ARG A 170 -20.17 20.71 -3.23
N LYS A 171 -21.27 21.47 -3.14
CA LYS A 171 -22.41 21.33 -4.06
C LYS A 171 -22.02 21.64 -5.51
N VAL A 172 -21.28 22.73 -5.73
CA VAL A 172 -20.78 23.12 -7.08
C VAL A 172 -19.84 22.05 -7.65
N MET A 173 -18.95 21.49 -6.83
CA MET A 173 -18.06 20.42 -7.26
C MET A 173 -18.83 19.13 -7.59
N ALA A 174 -19.85 18.80 -6.80
CA ALA A 174 -20.70 17.63 -7.05
C ALA A 174 -21.54 17.78 -8.34
N SER A 175 -22.12 18.96 -8.59
CA SER A 175 -22.86 19.19 -9.85
C SER A 175 -21.93 19.14 -11.06
N ARG A 176 -20.73 19.72 -10.96
CA ARG A 176 -19.72 19.65 -12.02
C ARG A 176 -19.25 18.23 -12.30
N ALA A 177 -19.15 17.37 -11.27
CA ALA A 177 -18.80 15.96 -11.43
C ALA A 177 -19.93 15.11 -12.04
N SER A 178 -21.19 15.54 -11.91
CA SER A 178 -22.32 14.86 -12.57
C SER A 178 -22.52 15.26 -14.03
N GLU A 179 -21.95 16.38 -14.46
CA GLU A 179 -22.03 16.87 -15.85
C GLU A 179 -20.96 16.27 -16.77
N THR A 180 -19.92 15.63 -16.21
CA THR A 180 -18.82 14.96 -16.94
C THR A 180 -19.02 13.46 -16.98
#